data_AF-A0A015K566-F1
#
_entry.id   AF-A0A015K566-F1
#
_cell.length_a   1.000
_cell.length_b   1.000
_cell.length_c   1.000
_cell.angle_alpha   90.00
_cell.angle_beta   90.00
_cell.angle_gamma   90.00
#
_symmetry.space_group_name_H-M   'P 1'
#
loop_
_entity.id
_entity.type
_entity.pdbx_description
1 polymer ?
#
loop_
_entity_poly.entity_id
_entity_poly.type
_entity_poly.pdbx_seq_one_letter_code
_entity_poly.pdbx_strand_id
1 'polypeptide(L)'
;MIDGGKSPWNNGGFTIFTNPSSDYHGLIYWDIFGYNAFTTKARSEIMRNVGPCQNPFGSFLLIQGFEALSLRVHTVYTQAENVLELEKWFESRDDVL
;
A
#
# COMPACT_ATOMS: atom_id res chain seq x y z
N MET A 1 -3.01 2.32 -1.79
CA MET A 1 -3.87 2.00 -0.63
C MET A 1 -4.11 0.51 -0.62
N ILE A 2 -3.95 -0.14 0.53
CA ILE A 2 -4.16 -1.58 0.68
C ILE A 2 -5.07 -1.76 1.90
N ASP A 3 -6.13 -2.54 1.75
CA ASP A 3 -7.06 -2.92 2.82
C ASP A 3 -7.05 -4.44 2.94
N GLY A 4 -6.78 -4.94 4.14
CA GLY A 4 -6.74 -6.38 4.40
C GLY A 4 -8.13 -7.02 4.53
N GLY A 5 -9.21 -6.23 4.53
CA GLY A 5 -10.60 -6.73 4.57
C GLY A 5 -10.97 -7.48 5.85
N LYS A 6 -10.17 -7.32 6.92
CA LYS A 6 -10.36 -7.98 8.22
C LYS A 6 -10.48 -7.00 9.38
N SER A 7 -10.18 -5.73 9.16
CA SER A 7 -10.13 -4.72 10.21
C SER A 7 -11.52 -4.23 10.57
N PRO A 8 -11.95 -4.30 11.85
CA PRO A 8 -13.24 -3.78 12.28
C PRO A 8 -13.21 -2.26 12.40
N TRP A 9 -13.65 -1.57 11.35
CA TRP A 9 -13.67 -0.11 11.28
C TRP A 9 -14.80 0.53 12.13
N ASN A 10 -15.64 -0.26 12.79
CA ASN A 10 -16.68 0.18 13.72
C ASN A 10 -16.32 0.05 15.21
N ASN A 11 -15.05 -0.18 15.54
CA ASN A 11 -14.59 -0.42 16.91
C ASN A 11 -14.64 0.82 17.85
N GLY A 12 -15.38 1.87 17.47
CA GLY A 12 -15.47 3.14 18.21
C GLY A 12 -14.32 4.12 17.98
N GLY A 13 -13.20 3.67 17.38
CA GLY A 13 -12.06 4.52 17.05
C GLY A 13 -12.22 5.33 15.76
N PHE A 14 -13.15 4.94 14.88
CA PHE A 14 -13.25 5.50 13.52
C PHE A 14 -14.68 5.96 13.20
N THR A 15 -15.06 7.10 13.78
CA THR A 15 -16.38 7.72 13.58
C THR A 15 -16.67 8.04 12.12
N ILE A 16 -15.64 8.24 11.29
CA ILE A 16 -15.78 8.52 9.86
C ILE A 16 -16.40 7.38 9.03
N PHE A 17 -16.45 6.16 9.57
CA PHE A 17 -17.10 5.01 8.93
C PHE A 17 -18.47 4.69 9.52
N THR A 18 -18.71 5.08 10.78
CA THR A 18 -19.95 4.77 11.52
C THR A 18 -20.94 5.94 11.56
N ASN A 19 -20.51 7.15 11.22
CA ASN A 19 -21.38 8.32 11.16
C ASN A 19 -21.81 8.60 9.71
N PRO A 20 -22.99 9.24 9.53
CA PRO A 20 -23.47 9.66 8.21
C PRO A 20 -22.46 10.60 7.53
N SER A 21 -22.06 10.28 6.30
CA SER A 21 -21.20 11.16 5.51
C SER A 21 -21.99 12.31 4.88
N SER A 22 -21.51 13.55 5.08
CA SER A 22 -22.02 14.73 4.38
C SER A 22 -21.83 14.66 2.87
N ASP A 23 -20.73 14.05 2.43
CA ASP A 23 -20.27 14.08 1.04
C ASP A 23 -21.00 13.05 0.16
N TYR A 24 -21.66 12.09 0.81
CA TYR A 24 -22.37 10.98 0.20
C TYR A 24 -23.80 10.84 0.73
N HIS A 25 -24.57 11.93 0.84
CA HIS A 25 -26.01 11.89 1.14
C HIS A 25 -26.38 11.15 2.45
N GLY A 26 -25.56 11.27 3.49
CA GLY A 26 -25.78 10.60 4.78
C GLY A 26 -25.39 9.13 4.81
N LEU A 27 -24.63 8.65 3.81
CA LEU A 27 -24.14 7.27 3.76
C LEU A 27 -23.32 6.91 5.00
N ILE A 28 -23.67 5.82 5.66
CA ILE A 28 -22.85 5.20 6.69
C ILE A 28 -22.06 4.07 6.02
N TYR A 29 -20.74 4.27 5.87
CA TYR A 29 -19.89 3.35 5.11
C TYR A 29 -19.82 1.95 5.72
N TRP A 30 -19.78 1.87 7.05
CA TRP A 30 -19.73 0.60 7.75
C TRP A 30 -20.99 -0.24 7.52
N ASP A 31 -22.17 0.38 7.57
CA ASP A 31 -23.45 -0.32 7.48
C ASP A 31 -23.65 -0.98 6.11
N ILE A 32 -23.07 -0.40 5.05
CA ILE A 32 -23.25 -0.87 3.68
C ILE A 32 -22.09 -1.75 3.22
N PHE A 33 -20.85 -1.37 3.55
CA PHE A 33 -19.66 -2.02 3.01
C PHE A 33 -18.91 -2.89 4.02
N GLY A 34 -19.26 -2.83 5.30
CA GLY A 34 -18.63 -3.60 6.37
C GLY A 34 -17.10 -3.48 6.33
N TYR A 35 -16.42 -4.62 6.23
CA TYR A 35 -14.95 -4.67 6.16
C TYR A 35 -14.34 -3.95 4.94
N ASN A 36 -15.12 -3.68 3.89
CA ASN A 36 -14.66 -2.90 2.73
C ASN A 36 -14.87 -1.39 2.89
N ALA A 37 -15.38 -0.92 4.04
CA ALA A 37 -15.69 0.49 4.27
C ALA A 37 -14.49 1.42 4.05
N PHE A 38 -13.29 1.01 4.45
CA PHE A 38 -12.07 1.79 4.26
C PHE A 38 -11.78 1.98 2.77
N THR A 39 -11.63 0.89 2.01
CA THR A 39 -11.34 0.99 0.57
C THR A 39 -12.42 1.74 -0.21
N THR A 40 -13.69 1.53 0.12
CA THR A 40 -14.79 2.23 -0.55
C THR A 40 -14.76 3.72 -0.26
N LYS A 41 -14.67 4.14 1.00
CA LYS A 41 -14.62 5.56 1.38
C LYS A 41 -13.43 6.28 0.74
N ALA A 42 -12.26 5.64 0.70
CA ALA A 42 -11.10 6.27 0.07
C ALA A 42 -11.23 6.42 -1.45
N ARG A 43 -11.92 5.51 -2.13
CA ARG A 43 -12.21 5.67 -3.57
C ARG A 43 -13.33 6.65 -3.84
N SER A 44 -14.37 6.66 -3.01
CA SER A 44 -15.57 7.48 -3.24
C SER A 44 -15.34 8.93 -2.82
N GLU A 45 -14.77 9.17 -1.65
CA GLU A 45 -14.57 10.51 -1.10
C GLU A 45 -13.15 11.01 -1.33
N ILE A 46 -12.14 10.30 -0.83
CA ILE A 46 -10.77 10.83 -0.82
C ILE A 46 -10.23 10.99 -2.24
N MET A 47 -10.40 9.97 -3.10
CA MET A 47 -9.94 10.04 -4.48
C MET A 47 -10.67 11.14 -5.27
N ARG A 48 -11.98 11.32 -5.03
CA ARG A 48 -12.79 12.38 -5.67
C ARG A 48 -12.36 13.77 -5.21
N ASN A 49 -12.15 13.97 -3.91
CA ASN A 49 -11.93 15.28 -3.31
C ASN A 49 -10.47 15.74 -3.46
N VAL A 50 -9.50 14.83 -3.34
CA VAL A 50 -8.06 15.15 -3.39
C VAL A 50 -7.47 14.92 -4.80
N GLY A 51 -8.10 14.08 -5.62
CA GLY A 51 -7.66 13.79 -6.98
C GLY A 51 -6.38 12.94 -7.16
N PRO A 52 -5.95 12.02 -6.26
CA PRO A 52 -4.82 11.12 -6.49
C PRO A 52 -5.17 10.01 -7.50
N CYS A 53 -5.52 10.39 -8.72
CA CYS A 53 -5.88 9.48 -9.80
C CYS A 53 -4.61 8.99 -10.51
N GLN A 54 -4.46 7.67 -10.62
CA GLN A 54 -3.35 7.08 -11.35
C GLN A 54 -3.52 7.31 -12.86
N ASN A 55 -2.47 7.79 -13.51
CA ASN A 55 -2.53 8.02 -14.95
C ASN A 55 -2.54 6.67 -15.72
N PRO A 56 -3.30 6.52 -16.82
CA PRO A 56 -3.46 5.23 -17.50
C PRO A 56 -2.15 4.63 -18.03
N PHE A 57 -1.25 5.47 -18.52
CA PHE A 57 0.05 5.01 -19.04
C PHE A 57 0.98 4.52 -17.91
N GLY A 58 0.97 5.21 -16.77
CA GLY A 58 1.68 4.81 -15.56
C GLY A 58 1.14 3.50 -14.99
N SER A 59 -0.19 3.28 -15.05
CA SER A 59 -0.80 1.99 -14.74
C SER A 59 -0.30 0.88 -15.67
N PHE A 60 -0.20 1.13 -16.97
CA PHE A 60 0.34 0.17 -17.93
C PHE A 60 1.80 -0.19 -17.61
N LEU A 61 2.67 0.80 -17.39
CA LEU A 61 4.07 0.57 -17.01
C LEU A 61 4.21 -0.18 -15.68
N LEU A 62 3.33 0.12 -14.71
CA LEU A 62 3.29 -0.60 -13.44
C LEU A 62 2.94 -2.07 -13.64
N ILE A 63 1.93 -2.37 -14.48
CA ILE A 63 1.54 -3.75 -14.83
C ILE A 63 2.68 -4.47 -15.53
N GLN A 64 3.39 -3.82 -16.46
CA GLN A 64 4.57 -4.40 -17.10
C GLN A 64 5.65 -4.76 -16.08
N GLY A 65 5.84 -3.92 -15.05
CA GLY A 65 6.75 -4.21 -13.94
C GLY A 65 6.29 -5.38 -13.07
N PHE A 66 4.97 -5.61 -12.93
CA PHE A 66 4.44 -6.69 -12.11
C PHE A 66 4.73 -8.07 -12.70
N GLU A 67 4.81 -8.21 -14.02
CA GLU A 67 5.09 -9.48 -14.71
C GLU A 67 6.40 -10.13 -14.26
N ALA A 68 7.41 -9.33 -13.91
CA ALA A 68 8.71 -9.79 -13.43
C ALA A 68 8.99 -9.43 -11.97
N LEU A 69 7.96 -9.10 -11.18
CA LEU A 69 8.14 -8.64 -9.79
C LEU A 69 8.86 -9.68 -8.92
N SER A 70 8.46 -10.95 -8.99
CA SER A 70 9.04 -12.02 -8.16
C SER A 70 10.54 -12.19 -8.41
N LEU A 71 10.95 -12.16 -9.68
CA LEU A 71 12.35 -12.23 -10.08
C LEU A 71 13.14 -11.04 -9.55
N ARG A 72 12.61 -9.82 -9.69
CA ARG A 72 13.27 -8.61 -9.16
C ARG A 72 13.40 -8.62 -7.64
N VAL A 73 12.37 -9.05 -6.92
CA VAL A 73 12.43 -9.19 -5.46
C VAL A 73 13.47 -10.23 -5.05
N HIS A 74 13.53 -11.38 -5.74
CA HIS A 74 14.54 -12.39 -5.49
C HIS A 74 15.96 -11.86 -5.76
N THR A 75 16.17 -11.14 -6.87
CA THR A 75 17.45 -10.49 -7.17
C THR A 75 17.86 -9.48 -6.09
N VAL A 76 16.94 -8.63 -5.61
CA VAL A 76 17.22 -7.67 -4.53
C VAL A 76 17.61 -8.39 -3.23
N TYR A 77 16.94 -9.50 -2.90
CA TYR A 77 17.27 -10.31 -1.74
C TYR A 77 18.70 -10.88 -1.84
N THR A 78 19.04 -11.51 -2.96
CA THR A 78 20.40 -12.03 -3.20
C THR A 78 21.46 -10.93 -3.21
N GLN A 79 21.13 -9.73 -3.73
CA GLN A 79 22.04 -8.59 -3.67
C GLN A 79 22.33 -8.16 -2.23
N ALA A 80 21.34 -8.18 -1.34
CA ALA A 80 21.55 -7.87 0.07
C ALA A 80 22.48 -8.90 0.75
N GLU A 81 22.33 -10.19 0.44
CA GLU A 81 23.23 -11.25 0.91
C GLU A 81 24.66 -11.03 0.42
N ASN A 82 24.84 -10.73 -0.87
CA ASN A 82 26.15 -10.46 -1.45
C ASN A 82 26.82 -9.22 -0.83
N VAL A 83 26.04 -8.17 -0.53
CA VAL A 83 26.55 -6.98 0.15
C VAL A 83 27.04 -7.32 1.56
N LEU A 84 26.32 -8.15 2.29
CA LEU A 84 26.74 -8.62 3.62
C LEU A 84 28.02 -9.47 3.55
N GLU A 85 28.20 -10.27 2.49
CA GLU A 85 29.44 -11.01 2.27
C GLU A 85 30.62 -10.08 1.94
N LEU A 86 30.37 -9.09 1.08
CA LEU A 86 31.35 -8.04 0.76
C LEU A 86 31.76 -7.25 2.00
N GLU A 87 30.82 -6.88 2.86
CA GLU A 87 31.09 -6.19 4.12
C GLU A 87 32.05 -7.01 5.00
N LYS A 88 31.75 -8.28 5.24
CA LYS A 88 32.63 -9.19 6.01
C LYS A 88 34.01 -9.33 5.37
N TRP A 89 34.07 -9.36 4.04
CA TRP A 89 35.34 -9.41 3.33
C TRP A 89 36.14 -8.12 3.53
N PHE A 90 35.49 -6.95 3.48
CA PHE A 90 36.15 -5.67 3.77
C PHE A 90 36.61 -5.57 5.22
N GLU A 91 35.83 -6.01 6.21
CA GLU A 91 36.23 -6.02 7.63
C GLU A 91 37.45 -6.91 7.91
N SER A 92 37.66 -7.95 7.11
CA SER A 92 38.80 -8.86 7.26
C SER A 92 40.14 -8.28 6.78
N ARG A 93 40.12 -7.07 6.21
CA ARG A 93 41.27 -6.44 5.57
C ARG A 93 41.82 -5.29 6.41
N ASP A 94 43.10 -5.35 6.74
CA ASP A 94 43.79 -4.32 7.53
C ASP A 94 44.03 -3.00 6.75
N ASP A 95 43.81 -2.98 5.43
CA ASP A 95 43.99 -1.82 4.56
C ASP A 95 42.71 -1.01 4.31
N VAL A 96 41.60 -1.40 4.94
CA VAL A 96 40.29 -0.73 4.88
C VAL A 96 39.98 -0.20 6.28
N LEU A 97 39.73 1.12 6.39
CA LEU A 97 39.46 1.82 7.67
C LEU A 97 38.13 1.43 8.32
#